data_AF-A0A537QQF6-F1
#
_entry.id   AF-A0A537QQF6-F1
#
_cell.length_a   1.000
_cell.length_b   1.000
_cell.length_c   1.000
_cell.angle_alpha   90.00
_cell.angle_beta   90.00
_cell.angle_gamma   90.00
#
_symmetry.space_group_name_H-M   'P 1'
#
loop_
_entity.id
_entity.type
_entity.pdbx_description
1 polymer ?
#
loop_
_entity_poly.entity_id
_entity_poly.type
_entity_poly.pdbx_seq_one_letter_code
_entity_poly.pdbx_strand_id
1 'polypeptide(L)'
;MRRSAVYLVMVLVAGVMASPAMAQVPVPVGPDCVCLRVAVDALGADLAVKRQAYDGMQGEIGQIDNQLQSERSGMDVNNPEAIARFRQLLERRDALFRQSSGPVFGELSAATDRYGARVQEYNARCAGRPMDPALLAQARARGACPPPY
;
A
#
# COMPACT_ATOMS: atom_id res chain seq x y z
N MET A 1 16.53 53.50 29.36
CA MET A 1 15.91 54.82 29.07
C MET A 1 16.61 55.47 27.88
N ARG A 2 15.92 55.64 26.75
CA ARG A 2 16.19 56.52 25.58
C ARG A 2 15.18 56.14 24.50
N ARG A 3 13.99 56.76 24.48
CA ARG A 3 13.59 57.99 23.76
C ARG A 3 13.66 57.86 22.22
N SER A 4 12.47 57.62 21.66
CA SER A 4 11.85 58.22 20.46
C SER A 4 12.58 58.21 19.12
N ALA A 5 11.95 57.61 18.11
CA ALA A 5 11.51 58.31 16.89
C ALA A 5 10.53 57.41 16.11
N VAL A 6 9.25 57.77 16.17
CA VAL A 6 8.20 57.27 15.28
C VAL A 6 8.41 57.96 13.93
N TYR A 7 8.80 57.21 12.89
CA TYR A 7 8.71 57.67 11.51
C TYR A 7 7.64 56.86 10.79
N LEU A 8 6.49 57.52 10.65
CA LEU A 8 5.32 57.06 9.93
C LEU A 8 5.56 57.35 8.44
N VAL A 9 6.09 56.36 7.71
CA VAL A 9 6.21 56.44 6.25
C VAL A 9 4.97 55.81 5.63
N MET A 10 4.04 56.69 5.25
CA MET A 10 2.93 56.41 4.35
C MET A 10 3.50 56.02 2.98
N VAL A 11 3.51 54.72 2.65
CA VAL A 11 3.78 54.27 1.28
C VAL A 11 2.45 54.10 0.56
N LEU A 12 2.33 54.84 -0.55
CA LEU A 12 1.23 54.85 -1.48
C LEU A 12 0.81 53.43 -1.88
N VAL A 13 -0.47 53.13 -1.69
CA VAL A 13 -1.15 51.97 -2.27
C VAL A 13 -1.30 52.24 -3.77
N ALA A 14 -0.31 51.80 -4.55
CA ALA A 14 -0.48 51.66 -5.99
C ALA A 14 -1.41 50.46 -6.21
N GLY A 15 -2.69 50.76 -6.50
CA GLY A 15 -3.69 49.78 -6.89
C GLY A 15 -3.28 49.10 -8.19
N VAL A 16 -2.56 47.98 -8.06
CA VAL A 16 -2.43 47.03 -9.15
C VAL A 16 -3.81 46.39 -9.28
N MET A 17 -4.56 46.80 -10.29
CA MET A 17 -5.76 46.10 -10.75
C MET A 17 -5.31 44.73 -11.26
N ALA A 18 -5.09 43.79 -10.33
CA ALA A 18 -5.00 42.38 -10.66
C ALA A 18 -6.39 41.98 -11.14
N SER A 19 -6.56 41.90 -12.47
CA SER A 19 -7.73 41.24 -13.05
C SER A 19 -7.91 39.90 -12.34
N PRO A 20 -9.13 39.52 -11.92
CA PRO A 20 -9.33 38.19 -11.38
C PRO A 20 -8.89 37.24 -12.49
N ALA A 21 -7.80 36.53 -12.26
CA ALA A 21 -7.48 35.37 -13.05
C ALA A 21 -8.72 34.49 -12.95
N MET A 22 -9.49 34.42 -14.04
CA MET A 22 -10.56 33.45 -14.19
C MET A 22 -9.93 32.13 -13.79
N ALA A 23 -10.30 31.61 -12.61
CA ALA A 23 -9.84 30.32 -12.16
C ALA A 23 -10.24 29.36 -13.27
N GLN A 24 -9.26 28.95 -14.08
CA GLN A 24 -9.47 28.03 -15.16
C GLN A 24 -9.98 26.77 -14.47
N VAL A 25 -11.29 26.50 -14.57
CA VAL A 25 -11.90 25.32 -13.97
C VAL A 25 -11.08 24.15 -14.51
N PRO A 26 -10.32 23.44 -13.66
CA PRO A 26 -9.45 22.39 -14.13
C PRO A 26 -10.29 21.39 -14.91
N VAL A 27 -10.06 21.26 -16.22
CA VAL A 27 -10.83 20.34 -17.06
C VAL A 27 -10.58 18.94 -16.50
N PRO A 28 -11.64 18.19 -16.12
CA PRO A 28 -11.47 16.84 -15.62
C PRO A 28 -10.68 16.01 -16.64
N VAL A 29 -9.67 15.27 -16.16
CA VAL A 29 -8.96 14.34 -17.04
C VAL A 29 -9.91 13.30 -17.60
N GLY A 30 -9.64 12.91 -18.85
CA GLY A 30 -10.43 11.91 -19.57
C GLY A 30 -10.50 10.54 -18.89
N PRO A 31 -11.31 9.62 -19.44
CA PRO A 31 -11.61 8.31 -18.85
C PRO A 31 -10.36 7.48 -18.51
N ASP A 32 -9.24 7.69 -19.22
CA ASP A 32 -7.94 7.07 -18.98
C ASP A 32 -7.43 7.19 -17.53
N CYS A 33 -7.59 8.35 -16.90
CA CYS A 33 -7.09 8.53 -15.54
C CYS A 33 -7.98 7.86 -14.50
N VAL A 34 -9.29 7.80 -14.76
CA VAL A 34 -10.23 7.01 -13.96
C VAL A 34 -9.89 5.53 -14.08
N CYS A 35 -9.60 5.05 -15.28
CA CYS A 35 -9.17 3.69 -15.57
C CYS A 35 -7.89 3.29 -14.82
N LEU A 36 -6.84 4.12 -14.94
CA LEU A 36 -5.59 3.89 -14.22
C LEU A 36 -5.81 3.87 -12.71
N ARG A 37 -6.70 4.73 -12.19
CA ARG A 37 -7.03 4.74 -10.77
C ARG A 37 -7.68 3.44 -10.32
N VAL A 38 -8.69 2.96 -11.05
CA VAL A 38 -9.35 1.68 -10.74
C VAL A 38 -8.36 0.51 -10.81
N ALA A 39 -7.45 0.51 -11.79
CA ALA A 39 -6.41 -0.52 -11.89
C ALA A 39 -5.44 -0.49 -10.70
N VAL A 40 -5.02 0.70 -10.23
CA VAL A 40 -4.23 0.84 -9.01
C VAL A 40 -4.99 0.30 -7.79
N ASP A 41 -6.25 0.69 -7.63
CA ASP A 41 -7.09 0.25 -6.50
C ASP A 41 -7.22 -1.29 -6.50
N ALA A 42 -7.42 -1.92 -7.66
CA ALA A 42 -7.52 -3.38 -7.81
C ALA A 42 -6.19 -4.11 -7.50
N LEU A 43 -5.06 -3.62 -8.03
CA LEU A 43 -3.75 -4.19 -7.73
C LEU A 43 -3.35 -4.00 -6.27
N GLY A 44 -3.76 -2.90 -5.65
CA GLY A 44 -3.56 -2.66 -4.22
C GLY A 44 -4.31 -3.68 -3.36
N ALA A 45 -5.53 -4.04 -3.75
CA ALA A 45 -6.30 -5.10 -3.07
C ALA A 45 -5.63 -6.49 -3.24
N ASP A 46 -5.18 -6.84 -4.44
CA ASP A 46 -4.43 -8.10 -4.68
C ASP A 46 -3.15 -8.15 -3.81
N LEU A 47 -2.36 -7.07 -3.82
CA LEU A 47 -1.15 -6.97 -2.99
C LEU A 47 -1.47 -7.14 -1.50
N ALA A 48 -2.55 -6.52 -1.00
CA ALA A 48 -2.94 -6.66 0.40
C ALA A 48 -3.28 -8.11 0.78
N VAL A 49 -4.01 -8.83 -0.10
CA VAL A 49 -4.32 -10.25 0.11
C VAL A 49 -3.04 -11.10 0.14
N LYS A 50 -2.12 -10.89 -0.80
CA LYS A 50 -0.84 -11.61 -0.83
C LYS A 50 0.04 -11.31 0.37
N ARG A 51 0.04 -10.05 0.83
CA ARG A 51 0.76 -9.63 2.03
C ARG A 51 0.20 -10.32 3.27
N GLN A 52 -1.13 -10.34 3.42
CA GLN A 52 -1.79 -11.02 4.53
C GLN A 52 -1.47 -12.52 4.56
N ALA A 53 -1.44 -13.18 3.39
CA ALA A 53 -1.07 -14.60 3.31
C ALA A 53 0.37 -14.84 3.77
N TYR A 54 1.32 -14.01 3.31
CA TYR A 54 2.72 -14.09 3.73
C TYR A 54 2.88 -13.84 5.24
N ASP A 55 2.27 -12.76 5.76
CA ASP A 55 2.37 -12.40 7.18
C ASP A 55 1.72 -13.46 8.07
N GLY A 56 0.62 -14.09 7.63
CA GLY A 56 0.00 -15.22 8.31
C GLY A 56 0.94 -16.41 8.47
N MET A 57 1.68 -16.76 7.41
CA MET A 57 2.68 -17.84 7.48
C MET A 57 3.85 -17.50 8.39
N GLN A 58 4.35 -16.26 8.36
CA GLN A 58 5.40 -15.81 9.29
C GLN A 58 4.93 -15.91 10.75
N GLY A 59 3.67 -15.55 11.00
CA GLY A 59 3.05 -15.70 12.32
C GLY A 59 2.99 -17.17 12.77
N GLU A 60 2.57 -18.08 11.90
CA GLU A 60 2.50 -19.52 12.20
C GLU A 60 3.89 -20.12 12.47
N ILE A 61 4.91 -19.72 11.69
CA ILE A 61 6.31 -20.12 11.93
C ILE A 61 6.74 -19.67 13.34
N GLY A 62 6.50 -18.41 13.70
CA GLY A 62 6.83 -17.90 15.03
C GLY A 62 6.12 -18.62 16.17
N GLN A 63 4.86 -19.02 15.97
CA GLN A 63 4.12 -19.84 16.95
C GLN A 63 4.76 -21.22 17.13
N ILE A 64 5.14 -21.89 16.03
CA ILE A 64 5.79 -23.19 16.08
C ILE A 64 7.17 -23.08 16.72
N ASP A 65 7.95 -22.02 16.44
CA ASP A 65 9.25 -21.80 17.08
C ASP A 65 9.12 -21.63 18.60
N ASN A 66 8.11 -20.91 19.07
CA ASN A 66 7.81 -20.80 20.50
C ASN A 66 7.45 -22.17 21.10
N GLN A 67 6.64 -22.97 20.39
CA GLN A 67 6.25 -24.30 20.84
C GLN A 67 7.45 -25.26 20.89
N LEU A 68 8.31 -25.24 19.86
CA LEU A 68 9.56 -26.00 19.83
C LEU A 68 10.47 -25.61 21.00
N GLN A 69 10.61 -24.31 21.30
CA GLN A 69 11.43 -23.87 22.42
C GLN A 69 10.87 -24.36 23.77
N SER A 70 9.54 -24.29 23.93
CA SER A 70 8.86 -24.80 25.12
C SER A 70 9.06 -26.31 25.27
N GLU A 71 8.81 -27.09 24.22
CA GLU A 71 8.97 -28.55 24.24
C GLU A 71 10.42 -28.95 24.52
N ARG A 72 11.40 -28.29 23.87
CA ARG A 72 12.81 -28.58 24.07
C ARG A 72 13.26 -28.42 25.53
N SER A 73 12.69 -27.45 26.26
CA SER A 73 13.07 -27.17 27.64
C SER A 73 12.63 -28.23 28.66
N GLY A 74 11.58 -29.00 28.34
CA GLY A 74 10.97 -30.00 29.23
C GLY A 74 10.86 -31.41 28.66
N MET A 75 11.42 -31.66 27.46
CA MET A 75 11.29 -32.94 26.77
C MET A 75 12.12 -34.03 27.44
N ASP A 76 11.46 -35.14 27.81
CA ASP A 76 12.14 -36.39 28.16
C ASP A 76 12.62 -37.08 26.88
N VAL A 77 13.95 -37.17 26.74
CA VAL A 77 14.62 -37.79 25.59
C VAL A 77 14.47 -39.32 25.54
N ASN A 78 13.99 -39.94 26.61
CA ASN A 78 13.69 -41.37 26.63
C ASN A 78 12.22 -41.66 26.27
N ASN A 79 11.40 -40.63 26.13
CA ASN A 79 10.00 -40.77 25.73
C ASN A 79 9.86 -40.67 24.19
N PRO A 80 9.61 -41.78 23.48
CA PRO A 80 9.52 -41.78 22.03
C PRO A 80 8.36 -40.94 21.48
N GLU A 81 7.27 -40.80 22.22
CA GLU A 81 6.12 -39.97 21.81
C GLU A 81 6.45 -38.47 21.87
N ALA A 82 7.22 -38.05 22.88
CA ALA A 82 7.69 -36.67 22.98
C ALA A 82 8.61 -36.33 21.81
N ILE A 83 9.54 -37.22 21.46
CA ILE A 83 10.42 -37.07 20.30
C ILE A 83 9.60 -37.01 18.99
N ALA A 84 8.57 -37.86 18.84
CA ALA A 84 7.75 -37.88 17.65
C ALA A 84 6.99 -36.55 17.44
N ARG A 85 6.38 -36.01 18.49
CA ARG A 85 5.69 -34.70 18.45
C ARG A 85 6.65 -33.56 18.11
N PHE A 86 7.82 -33.54 18.74
CA PHE A 86 8.84 -32.54 18.47
C PHE A 86 9.30 -32.56 17.00
N ARG A 87 9.49 -33.76 16.43
CA ARG A 87 9.82 -33.93 15.00
C ARG A 87 8.72 -33.42 14.08
N GLN A 88 7.46 -33.68 14.40
CA GLN A 88 6.32 -33.16 13.62
C GLN A 88 6.29 -31.62 13.59
N LEU A 89 6.60 -30.97 14.72
CA LEU A 89 6.71 -29.51 14.77
C LEU A 89 7.85 -28.99 13.89
N LEU A 90 9.01 -29.65 13.91
CA LEU A 90 10.13 -29.29 13.02
C LEU A 90 9.76 -29.43 11.55
N GLU A 91 9.13 -30.54 11.17
CA GLU A 91 8.69 -30.80 9.80
C GLU A 91 7.67 -29.75 9.31
N ARG A 92 6.71 -29.39 10.19
CA ARG A 92 5.72 -28.35 9.88
C ARG A 92 6.38 -26.99 9.70
N ARG A 93 7.29 -26.61 10.59
CA ARG A 93 8.06 -25.35 10.48
C ARG A 93 8.84 -25.31 9.17
N ASP A 94 9.56 -26.38 8.85
CA ASP A 94 10.40 -26.44 7.65
C ASP A 94 9.55 -26.44 6.36
N ALA A 95 8.35 -27.02 6.39
CA ALA A 95 7.40 -26.92 5.30
C ALA A 95 6.90 -25.48 5.10
N LEU A 96 6.46 -24.80 6.17
CA LEU A 96 6.01 -23.41 6.13
C LEU A 96 7.14 -22.47 5.72
N PHE A 97 8.35 -22.70 6.22
CA PHE A 97 9.53 -21.91 5.87
C PHE A 97 9.83 -22.01 4.37
N ARG A 98 9.81 -23.21 3.79
CA ARG A 98 9.99 -23.41 2.34
C ARG A 98 8.88 -22.74 1.51
N GLN A 99 7.63 -22.81 1.96
CA GLN A 99 6.52 -22.13 1.27
C GLN A 99 6.67 -20.61 1.34
N SER A 100 6.97 -20.09 2.53
CA SER A 100 7.09 -18.66 2.78
C SER A 100 8.28 -18.03 2.08
N SER A 101 9.42 -18.73 1.95
CA SER A 101 10.61 -18.23 1.23
C SER A 101 10.59 -18.50 -0.27
N GLY A 102 9.73 -19.42 -0.73
CA GLY A 102 9.58 -19.79 -2.13
C GLY A 102 8.33 -19.18 -2.76
N PRO A 103 7.32 -20.00 -3.12
CA PRO A 103 6.17 -19.54 -3.92
C PRO A 103 5.43 -18.33 -3.34
N VAL A 104 5.22 -18.28 -2.02
CA VAL A 104 4.40 -17.23 -1.40
C VAL A 104 5.12 -15.89 -1.41
N PHE A 105 6.42 -15.88 -1.12
CA PHE A 105 7.23 -14.67 -1.28
C PHE A 105 7.33 -14.26 -2.76
N GLY A 106 7.49 -15.22 -3.67
CA GLY A 106 7.49 -14.95 -5.11
C GLY A 106 6.21 -14.26 -5.58
N GLU A 107 5.04 -14.74 -5.15
CA GLU A 107 3.75 -14.11 -5.44
C GLU A 107 3.64 -12.70 -4.86
N LEU A 108 4.06 -12.50 -3.60
CA LEU A 108 4.08 -11.18 -2.96
C LEU A 108 5.01 -10.21 -3.69
N SER A 109 6.20 -10.65 -4.08
CA SER A 109 7.16 -9.84 -4.84
C SER A 109 6.57 -9.44 -6.19
N ALA A 110 6.02 -10.39 -6.94
CA ALA A 110 5.40 -10.12 -8.24
C ALA A 110 4.16 -9.20 -8.13
N ALA A 111 3.37 -9.32 -7.07
CA ALA A 111 2.27 -8.38 -6.80
C ALA A 111 2.79 -6.98 -6.47
N THR A 112 3.87 -6.88 -5.69
CA THR A 112 4.52 -5.60 -5.34
C THR A 112 5.03 -4.89 -6.60
N ASP A 113 5.71 -5.61 -7.49
CA ASP A 113 6.24 -5.05 -8.74
C ASP A 113 5.11 -4.56 -9.67
N ARG A 114 4.06 -5.36 -9.86
CA ARG A 114 2.90 -5.00 -10.68
C ARG A 114 2.16 -3.77 -10.13
N TYR A 115 1.93 -3.73 -8.82
CA TYR A 115 1.33 -2.58 -8.15
C TYR A 115 2.21 -1.34 -8.29
N GLY A 116 3.51 -1.45 -8.01
CA GLY A 116 4.48 -0.37 -8.10
C GLY A 116 4.56 0.22 -9.51
N ALA A 117 4.65 -0.62 -10.54
CA ALA A 117 4.65 -0.19 -11.93
C ALA A 117 3.37 0.57 -12.30
N ARG A 118 2.19 0.08 -11.87
CA ARG A 118 0.92 0.75 -12.16
C ARG A 118 0.78 2.08 -11.41
N VAL A 119 1.22 2.15 -10.16
CA VAL A 119 1.26 3.39 -9.38
C VAL A 119 2.18 4.41 -10.06
N GLN A 120 3.34 4.00 -10.56
CA GLN A 120 4.24 4.89 -11.30
C GLN A 120 3.58 5.44 -12.57
N GLU A 121 2.92 4.58 -13.35
CA GLU A 121 2.19 5.03 -14.55
C GLU A 121 1.07 6.03 -14.19
N TYR A 122 0.27 5.71 -13.19
CA TYR A 122 -0.76 6.60 -12.67
C TYR A 122 -0.17 7.94 -12.23
N ASN A 123 0.94 7.92 -11.49
CA ASN A 123 1.59 9.13 -11.00
C ASN A 123 2.13 9.99 -12.15
N ALA A 124 2.74 9.37 -13.15
CA ALA A 124 3.28 10.06 -14.31
C ALA A 124 2.20 10.75 -15.16
N ARG A 125 1.01 10.13 -15.29
CA ARG A 125 -0.03 10.58 -16.21
C ARG A 125 -1.15 11.39 -15.55
N CYS A 126 -1.46 11.08 -14.29
CA CYS A 126 -2.74 11.44 -13.67
C CYS A 126 -2.63 12.05 -12.27
N ALA A 127 -1.48 11.93 -11.57
CA ALA A 127 -1.36 12.53 -10.24
C ALA A 127 -1.56 14.06 -10.27
N GLY A 128 -2.29 14.56 -9.28
CA GLY A 128 -2.62 15.99 -9.16
C GLY A 128 -3.67 16.49 -10.14
N ARG A 129 -4.19 15.63 -11.04
CA ARG A 129 -5.23 16.04 -12.00
C ARG A 129 -6.64 15.74 -11.44
N PRO A 130 -7.60 16.67 -11.59
CA PRO A 130 -8.96 16.49 -11.13
C PRO A 130 -9.66 15.36 -11.92
N MET A 131 -10.32 14.44 -11.24
CA MET A 131 -11.14 13.41 -11.87
C MET A 131 -12.61 13.66 -11.59
N ASP A 132 -13.46 13.30 -12.55
CA ASP A 132 -14.90 13.27 -12.34
C ASP A 132 -15.25 12.19 -11.28
N PRO A 133 -15.81 12.59 -10.12
CA PRO A 133 -16.13 11.66 -9.05
C PRO A 133 -17.27 10.69 -9.40
N ALA A 134 -18.21 11.09 -10.26
CA ALA A 134 -19.30 10.23 -10.72
C ALA A 134 -18.77 9.15 -11.67
N LEU A 135 -17.86 9.51 -12.58
CA LEU A 135 -17.20 8.56 -13.46
C LEU A 135 -16.34 7.57 -12.68
N LEU A 136 -15.59 8.05 -11.67
CA LEU A 136 -14.80 7.19 -10.80
C LEU A 136 -15.67 6.25 -9.96
N ALA A 137 -16.78 6.73 -9.41
CA ALA A 137 -17.72 5.90 -8.67
C ALA A 137 -18.33 4.81 -9.56
N GLN A 138 -18.72 5.15 -10.79
CA GLN A 138 -19.22 4.18 -11.77
C GLN A 138 -18.17 3.14 -12.13
N ALA A 139 -16.93 3.57 -12.39
CA ALA A 139 -15.82 2.68 -12.75
C ALA A 139 -15.49 1.71 -11.60
N ARG A 140 -15.48 2.20 -10.36
CA ARG A 140 -15.31 1.36 -9.16
C ARG A 140 -16.43 0.35 -8.98
N ALA A 141 -17.69 0.78 -9.16
CA ALA A 141 -18.84 -0.10 -9.04
C ALA A 141 -18.81 -1.26 -10.06
N ARG A 142 -18.24 -1.02 -11.25
CA ARG A 142 -18.07 -2.04 -12.29
C ARG A 142 -16.76 -2.83 -12.17
N GLY A 143 -15.80 -2.36 -11.38
CA GLY A 143 -14.44 -2.88 -11.35
C GLY A 143 -13.69 -2.75 -12.70
N ALA A 144 -14.17 -1.89 -13.60
CA ALA A 144 -13.67 -1.77 -14.96
C ALA A 144 -13.83 -0.34 -15.51
N CYS A 145 -13.11 -0.03 -16.58
CA CYS A 145 -13.23 1.24 -17.30
C CYS A 145 -14.66 1.47 -17.82
N PRO A 146 -15.22 2.68 -17.64
CA PRO A 146 -16.44 3.07 -18.31
C PRO A 146 -16.17 3.31 -19.82
N PRO A 147 -17.07 2.90 -20.72
CA PRO A 147 -16.94 3.13 -22.17
C PRO A 147 -17.14 4.62 -22.57
N PRO A 148 -16.80 5.03 -23.81
CA PRO A 148 -16.18 4.27 -24.90
C PRO A 148 -14.66 4.51 -24.93
N TYR A 149 -13.93 3.43 -25.12
CA TYR A 149 -12.46 3.40 -25.16
C TYR A 149 -11.91 4.18 -26.35
#